data_AF-A0AB72XPC2-F1
#
_entry.id   AF-A0AB72XPC2-F1
#
_cell.length_a   1.000
_cell.length_b   1.000
_cell.length_c   1.000
_cell.angle_alpha   90.00
_cell.angle_beta   90.00
_cell.angle_gamma   90.00
#
_symmetry.space_group_name_H-M   'P 1'
#
loop_
_entity.id
_entity.type
_entity.pdbx_description
1 polymer ?
#
loop_
_entity_poly.entity_id
_entity_poly.type
_entity_poly.pdbx_seq_one_letter_code
_entity_poly.pdbx_strand_id
1 'polypeptide(L)'
;MKVVIEADGGSRGNPGPAGYGAVVWTADHSTVLAESKQAIGRATNNVAEYRGLIAGLDDAVKLGATEAAVLMDSKLVVEQMSGRWKVKHPDLLKLYVQAQALASQFRRINYEWVPRARNTYADRLANDAMDAAAQSAAADADPAKIVATESPTSPGWTGARGTPTRLLLLRHGQTELSEQRRYSGRGNPGLNEVGWRQVGAAAGYLARRGGIAAVVSSPLQRAYDTAVTAARALALDVVVDDDLVETDFGAWEGLTFAEAAERDPELHRRWLQDTSITPPGGESFDDVLRRVRRGRDRIIVGYEGATVLVVSHVTPIKMLLRLALDAGSGVLYRLHLDLASLSIAEFYADGASSVRLVNQTGYL
;
A
#
# COMPACT_ATOMS: atom_id res chain seq x y z
N MET A 1 37.63 0.55 -3.00
CA MET A 1 37.34 0.64 -1.55
C MET A 1 35.95 0.06 -1.27
N LYS A 2 35.69 -0.53 -0.10
CA LYS A 2 34.35 -0.95 0.34
C LYS A 2 33.76 0.09 1.29
N VAL A 3 32.48 0.43 1.13
CA VAL A 3 31.76 1.39 1.99
C VAL A 3 30.39 0.86 2.40
N VAL A 4 29.81 1.46 3.44
CA VAL A 4 28.40 1.29 3.81
C VAL A 4 27.67 2.59 3.50
N ILE A 5 26.53 2.52 2.83
CA ILE A 5 25.71 3.67 2.48
C ILE A 5 24.40 3.55 3.25
N GLU A 6 24.06 4.57 4.02
CA GLU A 6 22.75 4.72 4.64
C GLU A 6 22.03 5.91 4.01
N ALA A 7 20.75 5.73 3.71
CA ALA A 7 19.94 6.79 3.14
C ALA A 7 18.50 6.73 3.68
N ASP A 8 17.89 7.90 3.80
CA ASP A 8 16.49 8.08 4.15
C ASP A 8 15.94 9.29 3.37
N GLY A 9 14.62 9.38 3.24
CA GLY A 9 13.94 10.51 2.68
C GLY A 9 12.48 10.54 3.09
N GLY A 10 11.94 11.74 3.23
CA GLY A 10 10.55 11.90 3.63
C GLY A 10 9.93 13.18 3.13
N SER A 11 8.65 13.31 3.42
CA SER A 11 7.84 14.48 3.14
C SER A 11 6.95 14.85 4.32
N ARG A 12 6.87 16.14 4.67
CA ARG A 12 5.93 16.69 5.66
C ARG A 12 4.54 16.78 5.05
N GLY A 13 3.73 15.73 5.27
CA GLY A 13 2.53 15.46 4.47
C GLY A 13 2.92 14.85 3.13
N ASN A 14 2.24 13.81 2.66
CA ASN A 14 2.68 13.03 1.49
C ASN A 14 1.64 13.13 0.35
N PRO A 15 1.87 13.93 -0.71
CA PRO A 15 3.05 14.77 -0.98
C PRO A 15 3.06 16.10 -0.22
N GLY A 16 4.25 16.67 0.00
CA GLY A 16 4.51 17.83 0.86
C GLY A 16 5.97 18.30 0.78
N PRO A 17 6.38 19.30 1.59
CA PRO A 17 7.77 19.71 1.69
C PRO A 17 8.65 18.50 2.07
N ALA A 18 9.58 18.18 1.19
CA ALA A 18 10.31 16.93 1.20
C ALA A 18 11.82 17.18 1.22
N GLY A 19 12.53 16.22 1.79
CA GLY A 19 13.98 16.24 1.91
C GLY A 19 14.53 14.83 2.07
N TYR A 20 15.81 14.68 1.77
CA TYR A 20 16.52 13.42 1.94
C TYR A 20 17.81 13.63 2.72
N GLY A 21 18.31 12.51 3.25
CA GLY A 21 19.60 12.39 3.91
C GLY A 21 20.32 11.14 3.46
N ALA A 22 21.63 11.24 3.27
CA ALA A 22 22.50 10.12 2.95
C ALA A 22 23.85 10.27 3.66
N VAL A 23 24.42 9.16 4.08
CA VAL A 23 25.73 9.10 4.72
C VAL A 23 26.50 7.89 4.19
N VAL A 24 27.78 8.09 3.91
CA VAL A 24 28.71 7.05 3.48
C VAL A 24 29.70 6.79 4.61
N TRP A 25 29.75 5.56 5.08
CA TRP A 25 30.64 5.10 6.14
C TRP A 25 31.78 4.23 5.60
N THR A 26 32.85 4.11 6.37
CA THR A 26 33.83 3.05 6.22
C THR A 26 33.18 1.66 6.33
N ALA A 27 33.81 0.63 5.77
CA ALA A 27 33.24 -0.73 5.73
C ALA A 27 32.95 -1.35 7.11
N ASP A 28 33.63 -0.89 8.15
CA ASP A 28 33.46 -1.30 9.55
C ASP A 28 32.44 -0.43 10.31
N HIS A 29 31.79 0.53 9.63
CA HIS A 29 30.79 1.44 10.18
C HIS A 29 31.34 2.34 11.32
N SER A 30 32.65 2.62 11.32
CA SER A 30 33.29 3.41 12.39
C SER A 30 33.45 4.90 12.06
N THR A 31 33.61 5.25 10.78
CA THR A 31 33.96 6.61 10.35
C THR A 31 33.07 7.07 9.21
N VAL A 32 32.51 8.28 9.32
CA VAL A 32 31.80 8.95 8.22
C VAL A 32 32.79 9.48 7.19
N LEU A 33 32.59 9.10 5.94
CA LEU A 33 33.39 9.54 4.78
C LEU A 33 32.73 10.68 4.00
N ALA A 34 31.40 10.69 3.93
CA ALA A 34 30.62 11.75 3.29
C ALA A 34 29.20 11.81 3.85
N GLU A 35 28.61 13.01 3.79
CA GLU A 35 27.20 13.26 4.12
C GLU A 35 26.58 14.17 3.07
N SER A 36 25.35 13.84 2.70
CA SER A 36 24.53 14.63 1.78
C SER A 36 23.13 14.79 2.35
N LYS A 37 22.62 16.02 2.34
CA LYS A 37 21.20 16.30 2.60
C LYS A 37 20.71 17.44 1.73
N GLN A 38 19.47 17.36 1.28
CA GLN A 38 18.89 18.40 0.44
C GLN A 38 17.37 18.49 0.59
N ALA A 39 16.86 19.72 0.70
CA ALA A 39 15.46 20.04 0.52
C ALA A 39 15.10 19.94 -0.97
N ILE A 40 14.10 19.13 -1.32
CA ILE A 40 13.72 18.84 -2.72
C ILE A 40 12.37 19.44 -3.10
N GLY A 41 11.91 20.45 -2.36
CA GLY A 41 10.62 21.10 -2.59
C GLY A 41 9.46 20.16 -2.25
N ARG A 42 8.39 20.17 -3.06
CA ARG A 42 7.21 19.35 -2.82
C ARG A 42 7.32 17.99 -3.52
N ALA A 43 7.44 16.89 -2.77
CA ALA A 43 7.57 15.54 -3.32
C ALA A 43 6.85 14.49 -2.44
N THR A 44 6.86 13.23 -2.86
CA THR A 44 6.40 12.09 -2.03
C THR A 44 7.57 11.47 -1.25
N ASN A 45 7.26 10.68 -0.21
CA ASN A 45 8.29 9.93 0.54
C ASN A 45 9.16 9.08 -0.38
N ASN A 46 8.55 8.26 -1.25
CA ASN A 46 9.29 7.38 -2.16
C ASN A 46 10.22 8.15 -3.12
N VAL A 47 9.81 9.35 -3.56
CA VAL A 47 10.68 10.22 -4.37
C VAL A 47 11.87 10.70 -3.53
N ALA A 48 11.63 11.11 -2.29
CA ALA A 48 12.69 11.55 -1.38
C ALA A 48 13.68 10.43 -1.04
N GLU A 49 13.20 9.23 -0.74
CA GLU A 49 14.07 8.08 -0.43
C GLU A 49 14.95 7.69 -1.63
N TYR A 50 14.39 7.66 -2.85
CA TYR A 50 15.20 7.44 -4.06
C TYR A 50 16.25 8.53 -4.25
N ARG A 51 15.91 9.79 -3.97
CA ARG A 51 16.87 10.90 -4.04
C ARG A 51 17.98 10.75 -3.00
N GLY A 52 17.66 10.30 -1.79
CA GLY A 52 18.63 9.95 -0.76
C GLY A 52 19.58 8.84 -1.22
N LEU A 53 19.04 7.74 -1.75
CA LEU A 53 19.84 6.66 -2.30
C LEU A 53 20.78 7.15 -3.41
N ILE A 54 20.26 7.93 -4.37
CA ILE A 54 21.05 8.49 -5.47
C ILE A 54 22.21 9.33 -4.94
N ALA A 55 21.95 10.20 -3.95
CA ALA A 55 22.99 11.02 -3.34
C ALA A 55 24.07 10.17 -2.66
N GLY A 56 23.69 9.17 -1.87
CA GLY A 56 24.64 8.28 -1.20
C GLY A 56 25.48 7.45 -2.18
N LEU A 57 24.88 6.98 -3.28
CA LEU A 57 25.61 6.27 -4.35
C LEU A 57 26.59 7.20 -5.06
N ASP A 58 26.19 8.43 -5.39
CA ASP A 58 27.02 9.42 -6.04
C ASP A 58 28.23 9.82 -5.17
N ASP A 59 28.02 10.03 -3.87
CA ASP A 59 29.09 10.31 -2.91
C ASP A 59 30.08 9.14 -2.81
N ALA A 60 29.57 7.90 -2.74
CA ALA A 60 30.41 6.72 -2.71
C ALA A 60 31.23 6.55 -4.00
N VAL A 61 30.64 6.85 -5.16
CA VAL A 61 31.36 6.87 -6.46
C VAL A 61 32.47 7.93 -6.45
N LYS A 62 32.19 9.15 -6.00
CA LYS A 62 33.19 10.24 -5.89
C LYS A 62 34.35 9.89 -4.96
N LEU A 63 34.09 9.10 -3.91
CA LEU A 63 35.10 8.57 -3.00
C LEU A 63 35.93 7.41 -3.59
N GLY A 64 35.65 6.95 -4.81
CA GLY A 64 36.33 5.81 -5.43
C GLY A 64 35.97 4.47 -4.81
N ALA A 65 34.77 4.35 -4.23
CA ALA A 65 34.28 3.08 -3.76
C ALA A 65 34.02 2.13 -4.94
N THR A 66 34.48 0.89 -4.80
CA THR A 66 34.31 -0.19 -5.77
C THR A 66 33.31 -1.23 -5.27
N GLU A 67 33.00 -1.22 -3.97
CA GLU A 67 32.00 -2.07 -3.35
C GLU A 67 31.15 -1.27 -2.36
N ALA A 68 29.84 -1.53 -2.32
CA ALA A 68 28.91 -0.87 -1.42
C ALA A 68 27.94 -1.85 -0.76
N ALA A 69 27.65 -1.63 0.52
CA ALA A 69 26.48 -2.19 1.19
C ALA A 69 25.51 -1.04 1.45
N VAL A 70 24.34 -1.08 0.82
CA VAL A 70 23.28 -0.08 1.00
C VAL A 70 22.31 -0.56 2.06
N LEU A 71 22.15 0.20 3.13
CA LEU A 71 21.24 -0.03 4.23
C LEU A 71 20.17 1.06 4.21
N MET A 72 18.90 0.68 4.05
CA MET A 72 17.79 1.64 4.08
C MET A 72 16.61 1.02 4.82
N ASP A 73 15.80 1.86 5.48
CA ASP A 73 14.53 1.45 6.08
C ASP A 73 13.35 1.51 5.09
N SER A 74 13.60 2.01 3.87
CA SER A 74 12.71 1.86 2.73
C SER A 74 12.71 0.44 2.15
N LYS A 75 11.70 -0.35 2.51
CA LYS A 75 11.53 -1.68 1.90
C LYS A 75 11.21 -1.58 0.41
N LEU A 76 10.48 -0.55 -0.02
CA LEU A 76 10.17 -0.34 -1.43
C LEU A 76 11.44 -0.13 -2.26
N VAL A 77 12.32 0.79 -1.86
CA VAL A 77 13.55 1.09 -2.59
C VAL A 77 14.50 -0.12 -2.57
N VAL A 78 14.67 -0.77 -1.42
CA VAL A 78 15.52 -1.97 -1.30
C VAL A 78 15.06 -3.10 -2.22
N GLU A 79 13.76 -3.40 -2.25
CA GLU A 79 13.20 -4.49 -3.07
C GLU A 79 13.24 -4.18 -4.57
N GLN A 80 13.03 -2.92 -4.95
CA GLN A 80 13.13 -2.49 -6.35
C GLN A 80 14.58 -2.50 -6.85
N MET A 81 15.52 -1.98 -6.07
CA MET A 81 16.94 -2.00 -6.40
C MET A 81 17.54 -3.40 -6.39
N SER A 82 16.98 -4.30 -5.57
CA SER A 82 17.32 -5.73 -5.61
C SER A 82 16.71 -6.49 -6.80
N GLY A 83 15.88 -5.84 -7.63
CA GLY A 83 15.21 -6.47 -8.77
C GLY A 83 14.05 -7.41 -8.39
N ARG A 84 13.65 -7.46 -7.12
CA ARG A 84 12.55 -8.31 -6.65
C ARG A 84 11.19 -7.69 -6.94
N TRP A 85 11.09 -6.36 -6.91
CA TRP A 85 9.86 -5.62 -7.19
C TRP A 85 9.99 -4.76 -8.45
N LYS A 86 8.93 -4.68 -9.27
CA LYS A 86 8.90 -3.84 -10.48
C LYS A 86 8.62 -2.37 -10.13
N VAL A 87 9.30 -1.45 -10.80
CA VAL A 87 8.99 -0.02 -10.75
C VAL A 87 7.97 0.33 -11.83
N LYS A 88 6.75 0.69 -11.42
CA LYS A 88 5.64 1.00 -12.34
C LYS A 88 5.38 2.50 -12.50
N HIS A 89 5.64 3.31 -11.47
CA HIS A 89 5.33 4.74 -11.48
C HIS A 89 6.34 5.51 -12.35
N PRO A 90 5.92 6.30 -13.35
CA PRO A 90 6.82 6.99 -14.28
C PRO A 90 7.90 7.85 -13.61
N ASP A 91 7.55 8.58 -12.56
CA ASP A 91 8.52 9.44 -11.86
C ASP A 91 9.52 8.66 -11.00
N LEU A 92 9.10 7.52 -10.43
CA LEU A 92 10.03 6.63 -9.74
C LEU A 92 10.90 5.88 -10.74
N LEU A 93 10.39 5.57 -11.94
CA LEU A 93 11.16 4.90 -12.99
C LEU A 93 12.37 5.75 -13.40
N LYS A 94 12.21 7.08 -13.51
CA LYS A 94 13.32 8.00 -13.80
C LYS A 94 14.42 7.92 -12.73
N LEU A 95 14.01 7.96 -11.46
CA LEU A 95 14.94 7.89 -10.32
C LEU A 95 15.59 6.52 -10.20
N TYR A 96 14.83 5.45 -10.45
CA TYR A 96 15.33 4.09 -10.48
C TYR A 96 16.41 3.90 -11.54
N VAL A 97 16.19 4.37 -12.78
CA VAL A 97 17.19 4.32 -13.85
C VAL A 97 18.45 5.09 -13.46
N GLN A 98 18.31 6.26 -12.83
CA GLN A 98 19.45 7.02 -12.32
C GLN A 98 20.21 6.27 -11.22
N ALA A 99 19.52 5.69 -10.25
CA ALA A 99 20.13 4.90 -9.19
C ALA A 99 20.84 3.65 -9.74
N GLN A 100 20.25 2.97 -10.74
CA GLN A 100 20.90 1.85 -11.43
C GLN A 100 22.16 2.26 -12.19
N ALA A 101 22.15 3.42 -12.84
CA ALA A 101 23.33 3.93 -13.55
C ALA A 101 24.50 4.24 -12.61
N LEU A 102 24.22 4.70 -11.38
CA LEU A 102 25.25 4.84 -10.34
C LEU A 102 25.68 3.49 -9.79
N ALA A 103 24.72 2.60 -9.50
CA ALA A 103 24.99 1.27 -8.96
C ALA A 103 25.87 0.40 -9.88
N SER A 104 25.76 0.57 -11.20
CA SER A 104 26.57 -0.17 -12.19
C SER A 104 28.07 0.16 -12.14
N GLN A 105 28.46 1.25 -11.48
CA GLN A 105 29.86 1.64 -11.30
C GLN A 105 30.55 0.83 -10.19
N PHE A 106 29.79 0.16 -9.33
CA PHE A 106 30.33 -0.70 -8.28
C PHE A 106 30.56 -2.11 -8.82
N ARG A 107 31.74 -2.68 -8.54
CA ARG A 107 32.04 -4.09 -8.81
C ARG A 107 31.08 -5.02 -8.07
N ARG A 108 30.68 -4.62 -6.85
CA ARG A 108 29.70 -5.35 -6.03
C ARG A 108 28.86 -4.38 -5.21
N ILE A 109 27.56 -4.53 -5.29
CA ILE A 109 26.62 -3.77 -4.47
C ILE A 109 25.53 -4.69 -3.93
N ASN A 110 25.18 -4.53 -2.66
CA ASN A 110 24.09 -5.25 -2.02
C ASN A 110 23.13 -4.25 -1.36
N TYR A 111 21.84 -4.57 -1.36
CA TYR A 111 20.80 -3.78 -0.72
C TYR A 111 20.17 -4.58 0.41
N GLU A 112 20.13 -4.00 1.61
CA GLU A 112 19.56 -4.63 2.79
C GLU A 112 18.56 -3.67 3.44
N TRP A 113 17.39 -4.22 3.78
CA TRP A 113 16.41 -3.48 4.56
C TRP A 113 16.78 -3.55 6.04
N VAL A 114 16.83 -2.40 6.70
CA VAL A 114 17.08 -2.31 8.14
C VAL A 114 15.89 -1.64 8.85
N PRO A 115 15.57 -1.99 10.10
CA PRO A 115 14.59 -1.24 10.88
C PRO A 115 14.98 0.23 11.04
N ARG A 116 14.02 1.15 11.05
CA ARG A 116 14.24 2.61 11.21
C ARG A 116 15.12 2.97 12.42
N ALA A 117 14.99 2.23 13.52
CA ALA A 117 15.83 2.40 14.72
C ALA A 117 17.33 2.16 14.47
N ARG A 118 17.70 1.55 13.33
CA ARG A 118 19.07 1.32 12.87
C ARG A 118 19.49 2.25 11.72
N ASN A 119 18.63 3.17 11.26
CA ASN A 119 18.92 4.15 10.20
C ASN A 119 18.89 5.61 10.72
N THR A 120 19.17 5.80 12.01
CA THR A 120 18.93 7.08 12.72
C THR A 120 19.78 8.24 12.18
N TYR A 121 20.94 7.97 11.59
CA TYR A 121 21.82 9.01 11.07
C TYR A 121 21.25 9.64 9.79
N ALA A 122 20.87 8.80 8.82
CA ALA A 122 20.25 9.26 7.59
C ALA A 122 18.86 9.87 7.85
N ASP A 123 18.09 9.30 8.79
CA ASP A 123 16.81 9.86 9.25
C ASP A 123 16.96 11.28 9.80
N ARG A 124 17.97 11.53 10.64
CA ARG A 124 18.27 12.88 11.14
C ARG A 124 18.55 13.85 10.00
N LEU A 125 19.38 13.46 9.03
CA LEU A 125 19.71 14.28 7.86
C LEU A 125 18.48 14.58 6.99
N ALA A 126 17.61 13.60 6.79
CA ALA A 126 16.36 13.76 6.04
C ALA A 126 15.36 14.68 6.78
N ASN A 127 15.26 14.57 8.10
CA ASN A 127 14.45 15.46 8.94
C ASN A 127 14.93 16.91 8.88
N ASP A 128 16.24 17.15 8.99
CA ASP A 128 16.81 18.49 8.83
C ASP A 128 16.45 19.10 7.46
N ALA A 129 16.52 18.29 6.40
CA ALA A 129 16.22 18.73 5.04
C ALA A 129 14.72 19.02 4.83
N MET A 130 13.84 18.18 5.39
CA MET A 130 12.39 18.40 5.36
C MET A 130 11.97 19.68 6.10
N ASP A 131 12.59 19.95 7.24
CA ASP A 131 12.27 21.14 8.04
C ASP A 131 12.75 22.41 7.34
N ALA A 132 13.93 22.37 6.69
CA ALA A 132 14.39 23.44 5.82
C ALA A 132 13.41 23.68 4.65
N ALA A 133 12.92 22.62 4.00
CA ALA A 133 11.94 22.72 2.91
C ALA A 133 10.62 23.36 3.38
N ALA A 134 10.16 23.01 4.58
CA ALA A 134 8.94 23.56 5.17
C ALA A 134 9.08 25.04 5.52
N GLN A 135 10.24 25.45 6.04
CA GLN A 135 10.53 26.86 6.34
C GLN A 135 10.58 27.72 5.07
N SER A 136 11.21 27.23 3.99
CA SER A 136 11.21 27.92 2.70
C SER A 136 9.81 28.04 2.11
N ALA A 137 9.00 26.99 2.17
CA ALA A 137 7.61 27.02 1.69
C ALA A 137 6.72 28.00 2.49
N ALA A 138 7.02 28.22 3.78
CA ALA A 138 6.32 29.20 4.61
C ALA A 138 6.75 30.65 4.34
N ALA A 139 8.00 30.89 3.93
CA ALA A 139 8.50 32.22 3.60
C ALA A 139 7.98 32.76 2.26
N ASP A 140 7.61 31.88 1.32
CA ASP A 140 7.05 32.23 0.01
C ASP A 140 5.51 32.37 0.01
N ALA A 141 4.84 32.24 1.17
CA ALA A 141 3.39 32.31 1.28
C ALA A 141 2.88 33.73 1.60
N ASP A 142 2.05 34.28 0.70
CA ASP A 142 1.33 35.55 0.83
C ASP A 142 0.45 35.59 2.12
N PRO A 143 0.56 36.61 3.01
CA PRO A 143 -0.10 36.62 4.33
C PRO A 143 -1.64 36.57 4.30
N ALA A 144 -2.28 36.73 3.15
CA ALA A 144 -3.74 36.83 3.03
C ALA A 144 -4.50 35.50 2.95
N LYS A 145 -3.84 34.35 3.07
CA LYS A 145 -4.51 33.02 3.09
C LYS A 145 -3.93 32.09 4.15
N ILE A 146 -3.87 32.53 5.39
CA ILE A 146 -3.72 31.63 6.54
C ILE A 146 -5.12 31.28 7.04
N VAL A 147 -5.77 30.33 6.37
CA VAL A 147 -6.79 29.52 7.04
C VAL A 147 -6.02 28.35 7.64
N ALA A 148 -5.94 28.36 8.97
CA ALA A 148 -5.33 27.31 9.77
C ALA A 148 -5.80 25.94 9.29
N THR A 149 -4.92 25.21 8.62
CA THR A 149 -5.04 23.76 8.52
C THR A 149 -4.17 23.19 9.62
N GLU A 150 -4.73 23.19 10.82
CA GLU A 150 -4.31 22.28 11.86
C GLU A 150 -4.22 20.88 11.23
N SER A 151 -3.03 20.28 11.28
CA SER A 151 -2.90 18.85 11.05
C SER A 151 -3.80 18.17 12.08
N PRO A 152 -4.78 17.33 11.70
CA PRO A 152 -5.45 16.53 12.69
C PRO A 152 -4.46 15.44 13.11
N THR A 153 -3.58 15.75 14.06
CA THR A 153 -3.25 14.76 15.09
C THR A 153 -4.57 14.49 15.78
N SER A 154 -5.34 13.52 15.29
CA SER A 154 -6.51 13.08 16.04
C SER A 154 -5.98 12.57 17.38
N PRO A 155 -6.40 13.14 18.53
CA PRO A 155 -6.18 12.48 19.80
C PRO A 155 -7.15 11.30 19.82
N GLY A 156 -6.79 10.21 19.14
CA GLY A 156 -7.50 8.97 19.30
C GLY A 156 -7.32 8.47 20.72
N TRP A 157 -8.38 8.00 21.35
CA TRP A 157 -8.34 7.26 22.63
C TRP A 157 -7.40 6.03 22.60
N THR A 158 -6.87 5.67 21.43
CA THR A 158 -6.07 4.48 21.15
C THR A 158 -4.56 4.68 21.34
N GLY A 159 -4.08 5.91 21.59
CA GLY A 159 -2.65 6.19 21.79
C GLY A 159 -1.75 6.01 20.55
N ALA A 160 -2.33 5.66 19.40
CA ALA A 160 -1.63 5.46 18.14
C ALA A 160 -0.94 6.74 17.66
N ARG A 161 0.30 6.63 17.19
CA ARG A 161 1.14 7.77 16.76
C ARG A 161 1.33 7.79 15.24
N GLY A 162 1.44 9.00 14.68
CA GLY A 162 1.69 9.22 13.26
C GLY A 162 0.44 9.19 12.37
N THR A 163 0.64 9.43 11.08
CA THR A 163 -0.44 9.41 10.07
C THR A 163 -0.66 7.98 9.60
N PRO A 164 -1.87 7.41 9.71
CA PRO A 164 -2.12 6.05 9.26
C PRO A 164 -2.14 5.97 7.73
N THR A 165 -1.75 4.81 7.20
CA THR A 165 -2.14 4.43 5.84
C THR A 165 -3.61 4.04 5.87
N ARG A 166 -4.45 4.78 5.15
CA ARG A 166 -5.90 4.58 5.12
C ARG A 166 -6.30 3.80 3.89
N LEU A 167 -6.87 2.62 4.07
CA LEU A 167 -7.39 1.79 2.99
C LEU A 167 -8.89 1.98 2.83
N LEU A 168 -9.30 2.46 1.66
CA LEU A 168 -10.68 2.53 1.21
C LEU A 168 -10.98 1.22 0.50
N LEU A 169 -11.68 0.32 1.18
CA LEU A 169 -11.96 -1.03 0.69
C LEU A 169 -13.27 -1.03 -0.09
N LEU A 170 -13.18 -1.08 -1.41
CA LEU A 170 -14.33 -1.11 -2.31
C LEU A 170 -14.55 -2.52 -2.84
N ARG A 171 -15.73 -3.08 -2.60
CA ARG A 171 -16.14 -4.34 -3.24
C ARG A 171 -16.51 -4.07 -4.69
N HIS A 172 -16.20 -4.99 -5.60
CA HIS A 172 -16.65 -4.91 -6.99
C HIS A 172 -18.19 -4.75 -7.12
N GLY A 173 -18.64 -4.20 -8.25
CA GLY A 173 -20.07 -4.11 -8.60
C GLY A 173 -20.70 -5.48 -8.93
N GLN A 174 -22.02 -5.51 -9.06
CA GLN A 174 -22.76 -6.75 -9.32
C GLN A 174 -22.34 -7.47 -10.61
N THR A 175 -22.37 -8.80 -10.54
CA THR A 175 -22.22 -9.74 -11.67
C THR A 175 -23.41 -10.70 -11.67
N GLU A 176 -23.62 -11.45 -12.76
CA GLU A 176 -24.65 -12.48 -12.85
C GLU A 176 -24.60 -13.49 -11.70
N LEU A 177 -23.41 -14.01 -11.35
CA LEU A 177 -23.26 -14.95 -10.24
C LEU A 177 -23.60 -14.31 -8.89
N SER A 178 -23.33 -13.01 -8.72
CA SER A 178 -23.65 -12.30 -7.49
C SER A 178 -25.16 -12.10 -7.31
N GLU A 179 -25.88 -11.78 -8.40
CA GLU A 179 -27.34 -11.68 -8.41
C GLU A 179 -27.98 -13.03 -8.04
N GLN A 180 -27.45 -14.11 -8.63
CA GLN A 180 -27.90 -15.48 -8.38
C GLN A 180 -27.41 -16.06 -7.04
N ARG A 181 -26.64 -15.30 -6.24
CA ARG A 181 -26.06 -15.72 -4.96
C ARG A 181 -25.25 -17.01 -5.05
N ARG A 182 -24.49 -17.15 -6.14
CA ARG A 182 -23.58 -18.27 -6.41
C ARG A 182 -22.16 -17.92 -5.95
N TYR A 183 -21.42 -18.94 -5.52
CA TYR A 183 -19.99 -18.80 -5.23
C TYR A 183 -19.26 -18.33 -6.50
N SER A 184 -18.49 -17.25 -6.35
CA SER A 184 -17.74 -16.62 -7.44
C SER A 184 -16.34 -16.33 -6.93
N GLY A 185 -15.46 -17.30 -7.09
CA GLY A 185 -14.08 -17.29 -6.65
C GLY A 185 -13.16 -16.86 -7.76
N ARG A 186 -12.43 -17.84 -8.32
CA ARG A 186 -11.50 -17.65 -9.44
C ARG A 186 -12.21 -17.50 -10.79
N GLY A 187 -13.51 -17.82 -10.86
CA GLY A 187 -14.33 -17.47 -12.02
C GLY A 187 -14.22 -15.98 -12.31
N ASN A 188 -14.33 -15.61 -13.58
CA ASN A 188 -14.10 -14.22 -14.01
C ASN A 188 -15.30 -13.60 -14.75
N PRO A 189 -16.53 -13.65 -14.18
CA PRO A 189 -17.66 -12.98 -14.79
C PRO A 189 -17.45 -11.46 -14.80
N GLY A 190 -17.89 -10.82 -15.88
CA GLY A 190 -17.96 -9.37 -15.97
C GLY A 190 -19.09 -8.78 -15.13
N LEU A 191 -19.08 -7.44 -15.01
CA LEU A 191 -20.17 -6.69 -14.40
C LEU A 191 -21.44 -6.76 -15.26
N ASN A 192 -22.60 -6.90 -14.62
CA ASN A 192 -23.89 -6.75 -15.30
C ASN A 192 -24.33 -5.28 -15.33
N GLU A 193 -25.50 -4.98 -15.89
CA GLU A 193 -26.01 -3.60 -16.04
C GLU A 193 -26.13 -2.86 -14.70
N VAL A 194 -26.63 -3.55 -13.66
CA VAL A 194 -26.71 -3.02 -12.29
C VAL A 194 -25.30 -2.74 -11.75
N GLY A 195 -24.36 -3.67 -11.97
CA GLY A 195 -22.96 -3.53 -11.57
C GLY A 195 -22.29 -2.30 -12.17
N TRP A 196 -22.50 -2.03 -13.46
CA TRP A 196 -21.98 -0.83 -14.11
C TRP A 196 -22.55 0.47 -13.52
N ARG A 197 -23.85 0.51 -13.21
CA ARG A 197 -24.46 1.66 -12.50
C ARG A 197 -23.84 1.87 -11.13
N GLN A 198 -23.70 0.80 -10.35
CA GLN A 198 -23.10 0.83 -9.02
C GLN A 198 -21.66 1.36 -9.06
N VAL A 199 -20.86 0.88 -10.00
CA VAL A 199 -19.47 1.30 -10.18
C VAL A 199 -19.39 2.77 -10.58
N GLY A 200 -20.27 3.25 -11.47
CA GLY A 200 -20.36 4.67 -11.82
C GLY A 200 -20.69 5.56 -10.63
N ALA A 201 -21.65 5.14 -9.80
CA ALA A 201 -22.03 5.85 -8.58
C ALA A 201 -20.88 5.90 -7.56
N ALA A 202 -20.22 4.76 -7.32
CA ALA A 202 -19.04 4.67 -6.47
C ALA A 202 -17.90 5.58 -6.95
N ALA A 203 -17.60 5.58 -8.26
CA ALA A 203 -16.58 6.44 -8.85
C ALA A 203 -16.90 7.93 -8.66
N GLY A 204 -18.16 8.34 -8.88
CA GLY A 204 -18.61 9.71 -8.63
C GLY A 204 -18.49 10.11 -7.16
N TYR A 205 -18.81 9.21 -6.23
CA TYR A 205 -18.62 9.45 -4.79
C TYR A 205 -17.13 9.61 -4.42
N LEU A 206 -16.26 8.73 -4.93
CA LEU A 206 -14.83 8.77 -4.66
C LEU A 206 -14.17 10.03 -5.23
N ALA A 207 -14.55 10.47 -6.43
CA ALA A 207 -14.06 11.70 -7.04
C ALA A 207 -14.42 12.94 -6.21
N ARG A 208 -15.67 13.03 -5.72
CA ARG A 208 -16.09 14.14 -4.84
C ARG A 208 -15.39 14.10 -3.49
N ARG A 209 -15.10 12.92 -2.97
CA ARG A 209 -14.36 12.75 -1.71
C ARG A 209 -12.93 13.28 -1.83
N GLY A 210 -12.26 12.99 -2.94
CA GLY A 210 -10.87 13.37 -3.17
C GLY A 210 -9.88 12.77 -2.15
N GLY A 211 -8.63 13.25 -2.19
CA GLY A 211 -7.58 12.85 -1.23
C GLY A 211 -7.10 11.41 -1.36
N ILE A 212 -7.38 10.74 -2.48
CA ILE A 212 -6.93 9.37 -2.76
C ILE A 212 -5.63 9.46 -3.56
N ALA A 213 -4.57 8.84 -3.07
CA ALA A 213 -3.24 8.90 -3.67
C ALA A 213 -2.96 7.76 -4.66
N ALA A 214 -3.66 6.63 -4.53
CA ALA A 214 -3.46 5.46 -5.38
C ALA A 214 -4.70 4.57 -5.45
N VAL A 215 -4.79 3.80 -6.53
CA VAL A 215 -5.79 2.74 -6.72
C VAL A 215 -5.06 1.41 -6.89
N VAL A 216 -5.37 0.44 -6.03
CA VAL A 216 -4.87 -0.93 -6.08
C VAL A 216 -6.04 -1.88 -6.29
N SER A 217 -5.91 -2.86 -7.18
CA SER A 217 -7.01 -3.76 -7.53
C SER A 217 -6.58 -5.22 -7.61
N SER A 218 -7.53 -6.09 -7.31
CA SER A 218 -7.48 -7.48 -7.76
C SER A 218 -7.40 -7.57 -9.29
N PRO A 219 -6.70 -8.57 -9.86
CA PRO A 219 -6.66 -8.79 -11.31
C PRO A 219 -7.98 -9.30 -11.91
N LEU A 220 -8.93 -9.79 -11.11
CA LEU A 220 -10.19 -10.32 -11.65
C LEU A 220 -11.03 -9.18 -12.26
N GLN A 221 -11.57 -9.43 -13.45
CA GLN A 221 -12.20 -8.45 -14.34
C GLN A 221 -13.23 -7.59 -13.62
N ARG A 222 -14.16 -8.19 -12.85
CA ARG A 222 -15.17 -7.44 -12.07
C ARG A 222 -14.57 -6.40 -11.12
N ALA A 223 -13.47 -6.72 -10.46
CA ALA A 223 -12.76 -5.79 -9.57
C ALA A 223 -11.89 -4.82 -10.36
N TYR A 224 -11.24 -5.29 -11.42
CA TYR A 224 -10.42 -4.45 -12.29
C TYR A 224 -11.25 -3.37 -13.01
N ASP A 225 -12.39 -3.71 -13.58
CA ASP A 225 -13.33 -2.76 -14.21
C ASP A 225 -13.89 -1.74 -13.21
N THR A 226 -14.18 -2.20 -11.99
CA THR A 226 -14.57 -1.31 -10.89
C THR A 226 -13.44 -0.32 -10.58
N ALA A 227 -12.20 -0.80 -10.47
CA ALA A 227 -11.04 0.02 -10.20
C ALA A 227 -10.71 0.99 -11.33
N VAL A 228 -10.76 0.56 -12.59
CA VAL A 228 -10.49 1.41 -13.75
C VAL A 228 -11.51 2.55 -13.84
N THR A 229 -12.79 2.27 -13.60
CA THR A 229 -13.82 3.31 -13.59
C THR A 229 -13.57 4.34 -12.49
N ALA A 230 -13.24 3.90 -11.27
CA ALA A 230 -12.89 4.79 -10.17
C ALA A 230 -11.59 5.57 -10.43
N ALA A 231 -10.56 4.92 -10.96
CA ALA A 231 -9.27 5.51 -11.25
C ALA A 231 -9.36 6.59 -12.34
N ARG A 232 -10.18 6.39 -13.38
CA ARG A 232 -10.49 7.42 -14.38
C ARG A 232 -11.11 8.66 -13.75
N ALA A 233 -12.07 8.49 -12.85
CA ALA A 233 -12.72 9.60 -12.15
C ALA A 233 -11.77 10.34 -11.19
N LEU A 234 -10.71 9.66 -10.72
CA LEU A 234 -9.67 10.20 -9.84
C LEU A 234 -8.43 10.73 -10.61
N ALA A 235 -8.36 10.52 -11.93
CA ALA A 235 -7.16 10.74 -12.74
C ALA A 235 -5.91 10.01 -12.21
N LEU A 236 -6.08 8.75 -11.83
CA LEU A 236 -5.01 7.87 -11.32
C LEU A 236 -4.86 6.62 -12.19
N ASP A 237 -3.70 5.97 -12.08
CA ASP A 237 -3.47 4.63 -12.63
C ASP A 237 -3.91 3.53 -11.65
N VAL A 238 -4.20 2.34 -12.19
CA VAL A 238 -4.53 1.14 -11.39
C VAL A 238 -3.29 0.25 -11.23
N VAL A 239 -2.91 -0.01 -9.98
CA VAL A 239 -1.91 -1.03 -9.64
C VAL A 239 -2.59 -2.36 -9.37
N VAL A 240 -2.26 -3.39 -10.15
CA VAL A 240 -2.77 -4.75 -9.91
C VAL A 240 -1.94 -5.46 -8.86
N ASP A 241 -2.63 -6.12 -7.92
CA ASP A 241 -2.05 -6.98 -6.88
C ASP A 241 -2.82 -8.33 -6.79
N ASP A 242 -2.12 -9.43 -7.08
CA ASP A 242 -2.67 -10.78 -7.12
C ASP A 242 -3.10 -11.30 -5.73
N ASP A 243 -2.55 -10.76 -4.64
CA ASP A 243 -2.95 -11.17 -3.29
C ASP A 243 -4.36 -10.67 -2.91
N LEU A 244 -4.96 -9.80 -3.72
CA LEU A 244 -6.31 -9.27 -3.54
C LEU A 244 -7.41 -10.08 -4.27
N VAL A 245 -7.07 -11.20 -4.91
CA VAL A 245 -8.04 -12.10 -5.58
C VAL A 245 -9.05 -12.68 -4.59
N GLU A 246 -10.26 -13.00 -5.03
CA GLU A 246 -11.26 -13.68 -4.20
C GLU A 246 -10.81 -15.09 -3.79
N THR A 247 -11.43 -15.66 -2.76
CA THR A 247 -11.27 -17.07 -2.38
C THR A 247 -11.54 -18.00 -3.56
N ASP A 248 -10.62 -18.91 -3.84
CA ASP A 248 -10.85 -20.03 -4.73
C ASP A 248 -11.81 -21.04 -4.09
N PHE A 249 -13.03 -21.13 -4.61
CA PHE A 249 -14.05 -22.06 -4.15
C PHE A 249 -13.95 -23.44 -4.81
N GLY A 250 -12.98 -23.68 -5.70
CA GLY A 250 -12.74 -24.97 -6.33
C GLY A 250 -14.00 -25.53 -6.99
N ALA A 251 -14.37 -26.76 -6.66
CA ALA A 251 -15.53 -27.45 -7.21
C ALA A 251 -16.90 -26.84 -6.83
N TRP A 252 -16.93 -25.88 -5.89
CA TRP A 252 -18.14 -25.13 -5.53
C TRP A 252 -18.34 -23.87 -6.37
N GLU A 253 -17.40 -23.49 -7.24
CA GLU A 253 -17.55 -22.37 -8.16
C GLU A 253 -18.87 -22.47 -8.94
N GLY A 254 -19.65 -21.39 -8.94
CA GLY A 254 -20.94 -21.34 -9.62
C GLY A 254 -22.09 -22.04 -8.88
N LEU A 255 -21.85 -22.78 -7.80
CA LEU A 255 -22.94 -23.33 -6.98
C LEU A 255 -23.53 -22.27 -6.07
N THR A 256 -24.83 -22.38 -5.77
CA THR A 256 -25.42 -21.70 -4.63
C THR A 256 -24.93 -22.33 -3.33
N PHE A 257 -25.13 -21.63 -2.23
CA PHE A 257 -24.84 -22.15 -0.89
C PHE A 257 -25.58 -23.48 -0.61
N ALA A 258 -26.85 -23.58 -1.03
CA ALA A 258 -27.66 -24.77 -0.83
C ALA A 258 -27.16 -25.96 -1.67
N GLU A 259 -26.84 -25.73 -2.94
CA GLU A 259 -26.30 -26.76 -3.83
C GLU A 259 -24.94 -27.29 -3.32
N ALA A 260 -24.06 -26.41 -2.82
CA ALA A 260 -22.79 -26.83 -2.22
C ALA A 260 -22.98 -27.64 -0.93
N ALA A 261 -23.93 -27.23 -0.07
CA ALA A 261 -24.29 -27.94 1.14
C ALA A 261 -24.94 -29.30 0.88
N GLU A 262 -25.74 -29.43 -0.19
CA GLU A 262 -26.32 -30.71 -0.60
C GLU A 262 -25.27 -31.64 -1.21
N ARG A 263 -24.35 -31.09 -2.00
CA ARG A 263 -23.29 -31.84 -2.66
C ARG A 263 -22.26 -32.40 -1.68
N ASP A 264 -21.81 -31.59 -0.72
CA ASP A 264 -20.75 -31.95 0.22
C ASP A 264 -21.14 -31.61 1.69
N PRO A 265 -22.19 -32.23 2.27
CA PRO A 265 -22.83 -31.75 3.50
C PRO A 265 -21.93 -31.69 4.72
N GLU A 266 -21.13 -32.74 4.96
CA GLU A 266 -20.22 -32.77 6.11
C GLU A 266 -19.04 -31.81 5.92
N LEU A 267 -18.48 -31.73 4.71
CA LEU A 267 -17.38 -30.82 4.41
C LEU A 267 -17.82 -29.37 4.50
N HIS A 268 -18.98 -29.03 3.91
CA HIS A 268 -19.55 -27.69 3.92
C HIS A 268 -19.83 -27.21 5.36
N ARG A 269 -20.42 -28.07 6.20
CA ARG A 269 -20.63 -27.79 7.62
C ARG A 269 -19.32 -27.50 8.36
N ARG A 270 -18.27 -28.29 8.12
CA ARG A 270 -16.94 -28.08 8.73
C ARG A 270 -16.28 -26.80 8.22
N TRP A 271 -16.38 -26.53 6.92
CA TRP A 271 -15.83 -25.32 6.29
C TRP A 271 -16.40 -24.03 6.88
N LEU A 272 -17.69 -24.00 7.24
CA LEU A 272 -18.30 -22.86 7.94
C LEU A 272 -17.83 -22.67 9.39
N GLN A 273 -17.24 -23.69 10.01
CA GLN A 273 -16.83 -23.67 11.42
C GLN A 273 -15.32 -23.47 11.60
N ASP A 274 -14.53 -23.85 10.60
CA ASP A 274 -13.08 -23.89 10.67
C ASP A 274 -12.45 -23.29 9.40
N THR A 275 -11.72 -22.18 9.57
CA THR A 275 -11.12 -21.41 8.48
C THR A 275 -9.95 -22.11 7.80
N SER A 276 -9.43 -23.20 8.37
CA SER A 276 -8.37 -24.02 7.79
C SER A 276 -8.89 -25.04 6.77
N ILE A 277 -10.20 -25.32 6.77
CA ILE A 277 -10.80 -26.27 5.85
C ILE A 277 -10.91 -25.63 4.46
N THR A 278 -10.64 -26.42 3.43
CA THR A 278 -10.71 -26.00 2.04
C THR A 278 -12.00 -26.53 1.39
N PRO A 279 -12.64 -25.76 0.48
CA PRO A 279 -13.56 -26.35 -0.47
C PRO A 279 -12.81 -27.33 -1.39
N PRO A 280 -13.49 -28.29 -2.05
CA PRO A 280 -12.80 -29.30 -2.86
C PRO A 280 -12.00 -28.67 -4.00
N GLY A 281 -10.67 -28.79 -3.94
CA GLY A 281 -9.75 -28.23 -4.94
C GLY A 281 -9.62 -26.69 -4.92
N GLY A 282 -10.09 -26.02 -3.87
CA GLY A 282 -9.94 -24.57 -3.70
C GLY A 282 -8.98 -24.20 -2.57
N GLU A 283 -9.12 -23.00 -2.01
CA GLU A 283 -8.25 -22.46 -0.96
C GLU A 283 -8.98 -22.26 0.39
N SER A 284 -8.24 -22.37 1.50
CA SER A 284 -8.80 -22.12 2.83
C SER A 284 -8.85 -20.62 3.12
N PHE A 285 -9.69 -20.20 4.07
CA PHE A 285 -9.70 -18.81 4.51
C PHE A 285 -8.39 -18.39 5.20
N ASP A 286 -7.64 -19.33 5.76
CA ASP A 286 -6.31 -19.08 6.30
C ASP A 286 -5.26 -18.84 5.21
N ASP A 287 -5.37 -19.51 4.05
CA ASP A 287 -4.56 -19.21 2.85
C ASP A 287 -4.83 -17.79 2.35
N VAL A 288 -6.12 -17.43 2.23
CA VAL A 288 -6.55 -16.09 1.83
C VAL A 288 -6.00 -15.05 2.80
N LEU A 289 -6.10 -15.28 4.11
CA LEU A 289 -5.58 -14.37 5.12
C LEU A 289 -4.05 -14.16 4.97
N ARG A 290 -3.29 -15.24 4.73
CA ARG A 290 -1.83 -15.16 4.56
C ARG A 290 -1.45 -14.31 3.35
N ARG A 291 -2.10 -14.49 2.20
CA ARG A 291 -1.83 -13.65 1.02
C ARG A 291 -2.33 -12.22 1.20
N VAL A 292 -3.53 -12.01 1.75
CA VAL A 292 -4.06 -10.67 1.99
C VAL A 292 -3.20 -9.88 2.98
N ARG A 293 -2.62 -10.51 4.01
CA ARG A 293 -1.62 -9.89 4.88
C ARG A 293 -0.42 -9.37 4.08
N ARG A 294 0.15 -10.20 3.19
CA ARG A 294 1.26 -9.79 2.30
C ARG A 294 0.87 -8.61 1.40
N GLY A 295 -0.33 -8.64 0.81
CA GLY A 295 -0.85 -7.54 -0.01
C GLY A 295 -1.03 -6.24 0.79
N ARG A 296 -1.67 -6.33 1.96
CA ARG A 296 -1.81 -5.21 2.90
C ARG A 296 -0.45 -4.59 3.25
N ASP A 297 0.52 -5.42 3.62
CA ASP A 297 1.84 -4.94 4.04
C ASP A 297 2.55 -4.22 2.89
N ARG A 298 2.44 -4.72 1.65
CA ARG A 298 2.94 -4.01 0.47
C ARG A 298 2.25 -2.66 0.25
N ILE A 299 0.94 -2.59 0.44
CA ILE A 299 0.17 -1.35 0.29
C ILE A 299 0.57 -0.34 1.37
N ILE A 300 0.67 -0.77 2.63
CA ILE A 300 1.09 0.09 3.76
C ILE A 300 2.48 0.65 3.50
N VAL A 301 3.43 -0.21 3.15
CA VAL A 301 4.81 0.21 2.86
C VAL A 301 4.88 1.11 1.62
N GLY A 302 4.16 0.79 0.55
CA GLY A 302 4.24 1.55 -0.70
C GLY A 302 3.57 2.93 -0.65
N TYR A 303 2.63 3.13 0.28
CA TYR A 303 1.77 4.30 0.37
C TYR A 303 1.66 4.85 1.79
N GLU A 304 2.76 4.85 2.54
CA GLU A 304 2.77 5.24 3.94
C GLU A 304 2.14 6.63 4.16
N GLY A 305 1.24 6.70 5.14
CA GLY A 305 0.53 7.92 5.54
C GLY A 305 -0.47 8.44 4.50
N ALA A 306 -0.66 7.72 3.38
CA ALA A 306 -1.57 8.11 2.32
C ALA A 306 -2.91 7.36 2.40
N THR A 307 -3.88 7.86 1.65
CA THR A 307 -5.17 7.19 1.45
C THR A 307 -5.16 6.42 0.13
N VAL A 308 -5.42 5.12 0.17
CA VAL A 308 -5.38 4.21 -0.97
C VAL A 308 -6.75 3.58 -1.19
N LEU A 309 -7.27 3.63 -2.41
CA LEU A 309 -8.43 2.84 -2.82
C LEU A 309 -7.98 1.42 -3.14
N VAL A 310 -8.54 0.44 -2.44
CA VAL A 310 -8.28 -0.98 -2.64
C VAL A 310 -9.57 -1.64 -3.13
N VAL A 311 -9.58 -2.09 -4.38
CA VAL A 311 -10.75 -2.71 -5.01
C VAL A 311 -10.58 -4.23 -5.04
N SER A 312 -11.52 -4.93 -4.41
CA SER A 312 -11.41 -6.38 -4.21
C SER A 312 -12.79 -7.01 -4.03
N HIS A 313 -12.85 -8.12 -3.31
CA HIS A 313 -13.99 -9.02 -3.21
C HIS A 313 -14.38 -9.23 -1.74
N VAL A 314 -15.42 -10.01 -1.49
CA VAL A 314 -15.98 -10.11 -0.13
C VAL A 314 -14.97 -10.72 0.84
N THR A 315 -14.27 -11.80 0.47
CA THR A 315 -13.38 -12.46 1.43
C THR A 315 -12.13 -11.63 1.73
N PRO A 316 -11.36 -11.11 0.75
CA PRO A 316 -10.19 -10.29 1.05
C PRO A 316 -10.52 -9.03 1.84
N ILE A 317 -11.65 -8.36 1.55
CA ILE A 317 -12.09 -7.19 2.33
C ILE A 317 -12.40 -7.58 3.78
N LYS A 318 -13.10 -8.71 4.00
CA LYS A 318 -13.31 -9.22 5.35
C LYS A 318 -12.00 -9.55 6.06
N MET A 319 -10.99 -10.08 5.36
CA MET A 319 -9.66 -10.32 5.94
C MET A 319 -8.96 -9.02 6.33
N LEU A 320 -9.01 -7.99 5.48
CA LEU A 320 -8.45 -6.67 5.80
C LEU A 320 -9.12 -6.04 7.03
N LEU A 321 -10.45 -6.14 7.11
CA LEU A 321 -11.21 -5.67 8.27
C LEU A 321 -10.93 -6.51 9.52
N ARG A 322 -10.80 -7.82 9.39
CA ARG A 322 -10.36 -8.72 10.47
C ARG A 322 -9.02 -8.28 11.05
N LEU A 323 -8.05 -7.99 10.18
CA LEU A 323 -6.73 -7.52 10.57
C LEU A 323 -6.78 -6.15 11.26
N ALA A 324 -7.59 -5.23 10.74
CA ALA A 324 -7.72 -3.89 11.30
C ALA A 324 -8.41 -3.86 12.67
N LEU A 325 -9.33 -4.79 12.91
CA LEU A 325 -10.03 -4.98 14.19
C LEU A 325 -9.25 -5.83 15.20
N ASP A 326 -8.14 -6.44 14.78
CA ASP A 326 -7.45 -7.52 15.51
C ASP A 326 -8.44 -8.61 15.99
N ALA A 327 -9.37 -9.00 15.11
CA ALA A 327 -10.47 -9.89 15.44
C ALA A 327 -10.18 -11.36 15.11
N GLY A 328 -10.83 -12.25 15.87
CA GLY A 328 -10.87 -13.69 15.59
C GLY A 328 -11.60 -14.03 14.27
N SER A 329 -11.50 -15.29 13.84
CA SER A 329 -12.10 -15.79 12.58
C SER A 329 -13.61 -15.62 12.49
N GLY A 330 -14.32 -15.57 13.63
CA GLY A 330 -15.77 -15.40 13.69
C GLY A 330 -16.29 -14.13 13.01
N VAL A 331 -15.44 -13.13 12.76
CA VAL A 331 -15.81 -11.92 12.01
C VAL A 331 -16.23 -12.23 10.57
N LEU A 332 -15.69 -13.29 9.95
CA LEU A 332 -16.02 -13.66 8.57
C LEU A 332 -17.49 -13.96 8.36
N TYR A 333 -18.14 -14.51 9.38
CA TYR A 333 -19.55 -14.93 9.34
C TYR A 333 -20.51 -13.89 9.93
N ARG A 334 -19.98 -12.84 10.57
CA ARG A 334 -20.77 -11.79 11.21
C ARG A 334 -20.66 -10.42 10.53
N LEU A 335 -19.72 -10.27 9.61
CA LEU A 335 -19.52 -9.07 8.84
C LEU A 335 -20.27 -9.18 7.50
N HIS A 336 -21.24 -8.29 7.28
CA HIS A 336 -21.94 -8.18 6.00
C HIS A 336 -21.28 -7.11 5.12
N LEU A 337 -21.16 -7.39 3.83
CA LEU A 337 -20.61 -6.47 2.84
C LEU A 337 -21.45 -6.56 1.56
N ASP A 338 -22.16 -5.49 1.23
CA ASP A 338 -22.91 -5.34 -0.02
C ASP A 338 -21.97 -5.15 -1.23
N LEU A 339 -22.51 -5.36 -2.42
CA LEU A 339 -21.79 -5.09 -3.68
C LEU A 339 -21.58 -3.59 -3.85
N ALA A 340 -20.46 -3.20 -4.46
CA ALA A 340 -20.05 -1.81 -4.58
C ALA A 340 -20.09 -1.03 -3.26
N SER A 341 -19.94 -1.69 -2.11
CA SER A 341 -19.89 -1.03 -0.81
C SER A 341 -18.47 -0.60 -0.45
N LEU A 342 -18.38 0.47 0.34
CA LEU A 342 -17.12 1.03 0.80
C LEU A 342 -16.94 0.80 2.30
N SER A 343 -15.77 0.28 2.69
CA SER A 343 -15.33 0.22 4.08
C SER A 343 -14.00 0.96 4.24
N ILE A 344 -13.65 1.38 5.45
CA ILE A 344 -12.40 2.11 5.72
C ILE A 344 -11.66 1.46 6.88
N ALA A 345 -10.43 1.04 6.62
CA ALA A 345 -9.48 0.57 7.61
C ALA A 345 -8.24 1.47 7.63
N GLU A 346 -7.67 1.66 8.81
CA GLU A 346 -6.46 2.45 9.04
C GLU A 346 -5.41 1.58 9.71
N PHE A 347 -4.16 1.70 9.23
CA PHE A 347 -3.01 1.00 9.78
C PHE A 347 -1.90 2.01 10.06
N TYR A 348 -1.41 2.01 11.30
CA TYR A 348 -0.40 2.91 11.80
C TYR A 348 0.97 2.23 11.80
N ALA A 349 2.04 3.03 11.70
CA ALA A 349 3.42 2.53 11.66
C ALA A 349 3.84 1.84 12.96
N ASP A 350 3.23 2.20 14.09
CA ASP A 350 3.43 1.58 15.41
C ASP A 350 2.69 0.23 15.58
N GLY A 351 2.01 -0.23 14.53
CA GLY A 351 1.26 -1.49 14.51
C GLY A 351 -0.18 -1.36 14.98
N ALA A 352 -0.61 -0.19 15.47
CA ALA A 352 -2.03 0.04 15.76
C ALA A 352 -2.86 0.02 14.47
N SER A 353 -4.13 -0.33 14.60
CA SER A 353 -5.08 -0.28 13.49
C SER A 353 -6.48 0.07 13.99
N SER A 354 -7.32 0.55 13.07
CA SER A 354 -8.73 0.78 13.37
C SER A 354 -9.61 0.62 12.14
N VAL A 355 -10.89 0.34 12.37
CA VAL A 355 -11.92 0.40 11.33
C VAL A 355 -12.77 1.63 11.56
N ARG A 356 -12.85 2.49 10.55
CA ARG A 356 -13.58 3.77 10.61
C ARG A 356 -14.96 3.71 9.98
N LEU A 357 -15.16 2.76 9.07
CA LEU A 357 -16.40 2.62 8.31
C LEU A 357 -16.54 1.18 7.85
N VAL A 358 -17.75 0.65 7.89
CA VAL A 358 -18.07 -0.67 7.37
C VAL A 358 -19.30 -0.56 6.48
N ASN A 359 -19.20 -1.12 5.27
CA ASN A 359 -20.33 -1.37 4.39
C ASN A 359 -21.20 -0.15 4.01
N GLN A 360 -20.58 0.98 3.67
CA GLN A 360 -21.32 2.15 3.20
C GLN A 360 -21.77 1.98 1.76
N THR A 361 -23.09 2.13 1.54
CA THR A 361 -23.75 2.05 0.24
C THR A 361 -24.65 3.25 -0.05
N GLY A 362 -24.71 4.27 0.83
CA GLY A 362 -25.61 5.42 0.69
C GLY A 362 -25.38 6.32 -0.53
N TYR A 363 -24.40 6.01 -1.38
CA TYR A 363 -24.12 6.68 -2.65
C TYR A 363 -24.62 5.92 -3.88
N LEU A 364 -25.15 4.70 -3.70
CA LEU A 364 -25.62 3.84 -4.79
C LEU A 364 -27.02 4.21 -5.29
#